data_AF-A0A354F8J4-F1
#
_entry.id   AF-A0A354F8J4-F1
#
_cell.length_a   1.000
_cell.length_b   1.000
_cell.length_c   1.000
_cell.angle_alpha   90.00
_cell.angle_beta   90.00
_cell.angle_gamma   90.00
#
_symmetry.space_group_name_H-M   'P 1'
#
loop_
_entity.id
_entity.type
_entity.pdbx_description
1 polymer ?
#
loop_
_entity_poly.entity_id
_entity_poly.type
_entity_poly.pdbx_seq_one_letter_code
_entity_poly.pdbx_strand_id
1 'polypeptide(L)'
;MMVTAAHEFFHAIQFSYPNTDDWWTQENRWWVEATATWVEEVVYDEGNIYYPKVSNWLKEPELSLKNSGSHEYGDAIFIIFLTDFYLSDKNFVRYVLEREDSGINAIDGVLKDKYGTDFESAFKRFVALNAVADIGYTKGGYEEGPYYGSAAVTKYHSEYPFMLSEISGDKAPQQLGSNYILFIPPDNNDNNLVIEFNGADSINWASMVVMVRRDETGFDIEEINLDSSYGNGCHSIEGFGNLYKEVFLVPAVLADTDLTEPSSYNYNASLNSLCDNNRAYLITDTQSGSSNSLENSRCFIATAAFRSSKSPYVKILRKFRDKFLLPNRIGKGFVKFYYSSSPSIANFIDRHPSTQIPVRVILMPAIFIAFIFIKTTVIEKLLLLLLLVLLKIMLYRRFPRKAHQLTIPKN
;
A
#
# COMPACT_ATOMS: atom_id res chain seq x y z
N MET A 1 -12.31 15.46 34.81
CA MET A 1 -12.79 14.27 35.55
C MET A 1 -13.98 13.61 34.88
N MET A 2 -15.03 14.35 34.49
CA MET A 2 -16.22 13.75 33.86
C MET A 2 -15.92 13.04 32.53
N VAL A 3 -15.21 13.69 31.61
CA VAL A 3 -14.82 13.12 30.31
C VAL A 3 -13.93 11.87 30.48
N THR A 4 -12.88 11.98 31.29
CA THR A 4 -12.02 10.83 31.64
C THR A 4 -12.82 9.69 32.28
N ALA A 5 -13.83 9.99 33.10
CA ALA A 5 -14.68 8.95 33.67
C ALA A 5 -15.53 8.23 32.62
N ALA A 6 -15.98 8.92 31.56
CA ALA A 6 -16.66 8.26 30.44
C ALA A 6 -15.72 7.34 29.66
N HIS A 7 -14.49 7.79 29.37
CA HIS A 7 -13.44 6.97 28.73
C HIS A 7 -13.20 5.67 29.51
N GLU A 8 -12.88 5.79 30.80
CA GLU A 8 -12.57 4.64 31.66
C GLU A 8 -13.80 3.75 31.91
N PHE A 9 -15.00 4.32 32.01
CA PHE A 9 -16.22 3.53 32.12
C PHE A 9 -16.51 2.76 30.84
N PHE A 10 -16.17 3.30 29.67
CA PHE A 10 -16.33 2.59 28.41
C PHE A 10 -15.37 1.40 28.29
N HIS A 11 -14.17 1.48 28.85
CA HIS A 11 -13.32 0.29 29.01
C HIS A 11 -13.99 -0.82 29.82
N ALA A 12 -14.66 -0.48 30.92
CA ALA A 12 -15.42 -1.46 31.70
C ALA A 12 -16.57 -2.10 30.88
N ILE A 13 -17.20 -1.34 29.98
CA ILE A 13 -18.18 -1.86 29.02
C ILE A 13 -17.51 -2.80 28.01
N GLN A 14 -16.40 -2.40 27.40
CA GLN A 14 -15.64 -3.23 26.44
C GLN A 14 -15.23 -4.57 27.07
N PHE A 15 -14.78 -4.57 28.34
CA PHE A 15 -14.45 -5.78 29.09
C PHE A 15 -15.64 -6.73 29.32
N SER A 16 -16.88 -6.28 29.15
CA SER A 16 -18.07 -7.13 29.31
C SER A 16 -18.43 -7.93 28.05
N TYR A 17 -17.85 -7.59 26.90
CA TYR A 17 -18.11 -8.27 25.63
C TYR A 17 -17.27 -9.54 25.46
N PRO A 18 -17.79 -10.53 24.71
CA PRO A 18 -17.02 -11.73 24.36
C PRO A 18 -15.76 -11.36 23.57
N ASN A 19 -14.70 -12.15 23.74
CA ASN A 19 -13.40 -11.97 23.06
C ASN A 19 -12.69 -10.65 23.34
N THR A 20 -12.98 -9.99 24.47
CA THR A 20 -12.25 -8.80 24.93
C THR A 20 -10.74 -9.02 24.88
N ASP A 21 -10.23 -10.18 25.32
CA ASP A 21 -8.79 -10.48 25.32
C ASP A 21 -8.13 -10.31 23.94
N ASP A 22 -8.85 -10.61 22.84
CA ASP A 22 -8.32 -10.43 21.48
C ASP A 22 -8.26 -8.96 21.05
N TRP A 23 -9.15 -8.12 21.58
CA TRP A 23 -9.14 -6.67 21.38
C TRP A 23 -8.01 -5.97 22.14
N TRP A 24 -7.60 -6.50 23.29
CA TRP A 24 -6.51 -5.93 24.12
C TRP A 24 -5.10 -6.38 23.70
N THR A 25 -4.99 -7.07 22.56
CA THR A 25 -3.68 -7.37 21.95
C THR A 25 -3.03 -6.10 21.38
N GLN A 26 -1.70 -6.10 21.23
CA GLN A 26 -0.97 -4.97 20.63
C GLN A 26 -1.50 -4.59 19.23
N GLU A 27 -2.03 -5.55 18.48
CA GLU A 27 -2.53 -5.34 17.12
C GLU A 27 -3.90 -4.64 17.08
N ASN A 28 -4.75 -4.85 18.08
CA ASN A 28 -6.14 -4.40 18.09
C ASN A 28 -6.44 -3.29 19.11
N ARG A 29 -5.50 -3.02 20.03
CA ARG A 29 -5.70 -2.04 21.11
C ARG A 29 -6.06 -0.64 20.62
N TRP A 30 -5.58 -0.24 19.44
CA TRP A 30 -5.91 1.06 18.85
C TRP A 30 -7.43 1.30 18.81
N TRP A 31 -8.22 0.30 18.42
CA TRP A 31 -9.69 0.39 18.37
C TRP A 31 -10.31 0.59 19.75
N VAL A 32 -9.75 -0.06 20.77
CA VAL A 32 -10.21 0.02 22.16
C VAL A 32 -10.08 1.44 22.68
N GLU A 33 -8.90 2.05 22.49
CA GLU A 33 -8.60 3.42 22.94
C GLU A 33 -9.32 4.48 22.08
N ALA A 34 -9.42 4.25 20.76
CA ALA A 34 -10.13 5.15 19.86
C ALA A 34 -11.63 5.20 20.16
N THR A 35 -12.26 4.05 20.41
CA THR A 35 -13.69 4.00 20.74
C THR A 35 -13.99 4.51 22.16
N ALA A 36 -13.06 4.35 23.11
CA ALA A 36 -13.16 4.99 24.42
C ALA A 36 -13.05 6.52 24.32
N THR A 37 -12.15 7.02 23.47
CA THR A 37 -12.05 8.46 23.17
C THR A 37 -13.30 8.96 22.42
N TRP A 38 -13.87 8.19 21.50
CA TRP A 38 -15.13 8.53 20.83
C TRP A 38 -16.30 8.62 21.81
N VAL A 39 -16.36 7.78 22.85
CA VAL A 39 -17.42 7.88 23.86
C VAL A 39 -17.33 9.16 24.70
N GLU A 40 -16.14 9.77 24.82
CA GLU A 40 -16.00 11.10 25.40
C GLU A 40 -16.93 12.11 24.70
N GLU A 41 -16.96 12.05 23.37
CA GLU A 41 -17.79 12.90 22.51
C GLU A 41 -19.27 12.51 22.57
N VAL A 42 -19.60 11.22 22.52
CA VAL A 42 -21.00 10.75 22.58
C VAL A 42 -21.70 11.15 23.88
N VAL A 43 -20.97 11.19 25.01
CA VAL A 43 -21.53 11.48 26.33
C VAL A 43 -21.41 12.96 26.70
N TYR A 44 -20.35 13.63 26.26
CA TYR A 44 -20.03 15.02 26.62
C TYR A 44 -19.64 15.85 25.39
N ASP A 45 -20.53 15.90 24.40
CA ASP A 45 -20.46 16.69 23.16
C ASP A 45 -19.95 18.13 23.37
N GLU A 46 -20.50 18.87 24.35
CA GLU A 46 -20.07 20.25 24.62
C GLU A 46 -18.60 20.38 25.09
N GLY A 47 -17.99 19.28 25.54
CA GLY A 47 -16.66 19.25 26.14
C GLY A 47 -15.51 19.36 25.14
N ASN A 48 -15.67 18.81 23.93
CA ASN A 48 -14.73 18.92 22.80
C ASN A 48 -13.24 18.69 23.14
N ILE A 49 -12.97 17.87 24.14
CA ILE A 49 -11.61 17.62 24.68
C ILE A 49 -10.78 16.77 23.71
N TYR A 50 -11.45 16.12 22.74
CA TYR A 50 -10.81 15.23 21.78
C TYR A 50 -10.16 15.98 20.60
N TYR A 51 -10.50 17.26 20.35
CA TYR A 51 -9.97 18.03 19.21
C TYR A 51 -8.44 18.05 19.12
N PRO A 52 -7.68 18.28 20.21
CA PRO A 52 -6.22 18.26 20.13
C PRO A 52 -5.65 16.88 19.79
N LYS A 53 -6.33 15.79 20.17
CA LYS A 53 -5.92 14.41 19.85
C LYS A 53 -6.07 14.18 18.35
N VAL A 54 -7.21 14.56 17.77
CA VAL A 54 -7.47 14.47 16.33
C VAL A 54 -6.57 15.41 15.53
N SER A 55 -6.38 16.64 15.98
CA SER A 55 -5.48 17.59 15.33
C SER A 55 -4.02 17.10 15.31
N ASN A 56 -3.58 16.39 16.35
CA ASN A 56 -2.25 15.78 16.35
C ASN A 56 -2.18 14.54 15.45
N TRP A 57 -3.21 13.71 15.41
CA TRP A 57 -3.30 12.58 14.49
C TRP A 57 -3.21 13.04 13.02
N LEU A 58 -3.94 14.10 12.66
CA LEU A 58 -3.91 14.69 11.32
C LEU A 58 -2.54 15.26 10.93
N LYS A 59 -1.62 15.48 11.87
CA LYS A 59 -0.24 15.91 11.56
C LYS A 59 0.69 14.77 11.18
N GLU A 60 0.31 13.53 11.50
CA GLU A 60 1.12 12.33 11.25
C GLU A 60 0.31 11.26 10.50
N PRO A 61 -0.41 11.60 9.41
CA PRO A 61 -1.34 10.68 8.79
C PRO A 61 -0.67 9.53 8.05
N GLU A 62 0.66 9.56 7.89
CA GLU A 62 1.47 8.46 7.38
C GLU A 62 1.57 7.28 8.35
N LEU A 63 1.32 7.52 9.64
CA LEU A 63 1.30 6.47 10.65
C LEU A 63 0.07 5.57 10.47
N SER A 64 0.23 4.32 10.89
CA SER A 64 -0.87 3.36 10.85
C SER A 64 -2.00 3.75 11.80
N LEU A 65 -3.25 3.51 11.41
CA LEU A 65 -4.38 3.40 12.36
C LEU A 65 -4.12 2.39 13.50
N LYS A 66 -3.14 1.50 13.36
CA LYS A 66 -2.74 0.56 14.42
C LYS A 66 -1.62 1.09 15.33
N ASN A 67 -1.20 2.35 15.17
CA ASN A 67 -0.09 2.90 15.91
C ASN A 67 -0.50 3.24 17.36
N SER A 68 0.25 2.69 18.31
CA SER A 68 0.01 2.86 19.74
C SER A 68 0.49 4.21 20.30
N GLY A 69 0.16 4.51 21.55
CA GLY A 69 0.69 5.67 22.26
C GLY A 69 -0.29 6.84 22.21
N SER A 70 0.14 8.05 21.85
CA SER A 70 -0.81 9.17 21.72
C SER A 70 -1.66 9.10 20.45
N HIS A 71 -1.22 8.33 19.44
CA HIS A 71 -1.87 8.25 18.14
C HIS A 71 -3.23 7.53 18.20
N GLU A 72 -3.33 6.44 18.96
CA GLU A 72 -4.56 5.64 19.13
C GLU A 72 -5.76 6.42 19.70
N TYR A 73 -5.51 7.47 20.48
CA TYR A 73 -6.59 8.35 20.95
C TYR A 73 -7.10 9.27 19.83
N GLY A 74 -6.24 9.63 18.89
CA GLY A 74 -6.60 10.44 17.72
C GLY A 74 -7.34 9.65 16.65
N ASP A 75 -7.18 8.32 16.60
CA ASP A 75 -7.96 7.41 15.75
C ASP A 75 -9.48 7.51 16.00
N ALA A 76 -9.92 8.19 17.07
CA ALA A 76 -11.31 8.55 17.30
C ALA A 76 -11.96 9.22 16.08
N ILE A 77 -11.21 9.98 15.27
CA ILE A 77 -11.72 10.56 14.01
C ILE A 77 -12.19 9.48 13.03
N PHE A 78 -11.57 8.30 13.00
CA PHE A 78 -12.05 7.18 12.19
C PHE A 78 -13.38 6.62 12.71
N ILE A 79 -13.56 6.58 14.03
CA ILE A 79 -14.82 6.14 14.66
C ILE A 79 -15.93 7.16 14.39
N ILE A 80 -15.64 8.47 14.53
CA ILE A 80 -16.57 9.56 14.20
C ILE A 80 -16.93 9.51 12.71
N PHE A 81 -15.93 9.33 11.83
CA PHE A 81 -16.16 9.13 10.40
C PHE A 81 -17.14 7.98 10.15
N LEU A 82 -16.91 6.81 10.74
CA LEU A 82 -17.79 5.66 10.54
C LEU A 82 -19.20 5.91 11.08
N THR A 83 -19.30 6.36 12.33
CA THR A 83 -20.57 6.44 13.06
C THR A 83 -21.44 7.61 12.63
N ASP A 84 -20.86 8.78 12.37
CA ASP A 84 -21.63 10.00 12.15
C ASP A 84 -21.71 10.35 10.65
N PHE A 85 -20.59 10.22 9.94
CA PHE A 85 -20.51 10.63 8.52
C PHE A 85 -20.85 9.50 7.53
N TYR A 86 -20.22 8.34 7.66
CA TYR A 86 -20.26 7.28 6.64
C TYR A 86 -21.51 6.40 6.76
N LEU A 87 -21.87 6.02 7.98
CA LEU A 87 -23.01 5.13 8.25
C LEU A 87 -24.19 5.85 8.89
N SER A 88 -23.93 6.97 9.58
CA SER A 88 -24.92 7.67 10.42
C SER A 88 -25.63 6.74 11.41
N ASP A 89 -24.90 5.78 12.01
CA ASP A 89 -25.36 4.86 13.05
C ASP A 89 -24.29 4.67 14.15
N LYS A 90 -24.53 5.31 15.31
CA LYS A 90 -23.70 5.16 16.51
C LYS A 90 -23.71 3.75 17.12
N ASN A 91 -24.70 2.91 16.77
CA ASN A 91 -24.70 1.50 17.19
C ASN A 91 -23.62 0.67 16.49
N PHE A 92 -22.95 1.19 15.46
CA PHE A 92 -21.87 0.49 14.76
C PHE A 92 -20.83 -0.08 15.74
N VAL A 93 -20.37 0.72 16.71
CA VAL A 93 -19.38 0.29 17.69
C VAL A 93 -19.89 -0.90 18.51
N ARG A 94 -21.16 -0.86 18.96
CA ARG A 94 -21.79 -1.99 19.65
C ARG A 94 -21.81 -3.24 18.78
N TYR A 95 -22.22 -3.12 17.51
CA TYR A 95 -22.26 -4.27 16.60
C TYR A 95 -20.88 -4.90 16.40
N VAL A 96 -19.81 -4.10 16.38
CA VAL A 96 -18.43 -4.59 16.27
C VAL A 96 -18.02 -5.35 17.54
N LEU A 97 -18.35 -4.81 18.71
CA LEU A 97 -18.06 -5.45 20.00
C LEU A 97 -18.88 -6.72 20.24
N GLU A 98 -20.06 -6.86 19.63
CA GLU A 98 -20.91 -8.07 19.72
C GLU A 98 -20.41 -9.25 18.87
N ARG A 99 -19.36 -9.07 18.05
CA ARG A 99 -18.86 -10.13 17.16
C ARG A 99 -17.98 -11.16 17.87
N GLU A 100 -17.89 -12.34 17.25
CA GLU A 100 -17.02 -13.43 17.71
C GLU A 100 -15.55 -13.26 17.30
N ASP A 101 -15.27 -12.50 16.24
CA ASP A 101 -13.92 -12.13 15.82
C ASP A 101 -13.55 -10.71 16.32
N SER A 102 -12.31 -10.27 16.05
CA SER A 102 -11.79 -8.98 16.51
C SER A 102 -10.99 -8.24 15.42
N GLY A 103 -10.57 -7.01 15.72
CA GLY A 103 -9.75 -6.20 14.85
C GLY A 103 -10.48 -5.79 13.56
N ILE A 104 -9.70 -5.59 12.49
CA ILE A 104 -10.23 -5.18 11.17
C ILE A 104 -11.26 -6.19 10.64
N ASN A 105 -11.11 -7.48 10.93
CA ASN A 105 -12.06 -8.51 10.48
C ASN A 105 -13.45 -8.31 11.09
N ALA A 106 -13.52 -7.94 12.38
CA ALA A 106 -14.79 -7.65 13.02
C ALA A 106 -15.45 -6.40 12.42
N ILE A 107 -14.67 -5.33 12.22
CA ILE A 107 -15.15 -4.08 11.61
C ILE A 107 -15.68 -4.34 10.20
N ASP A 108 -14.88 -5.02 9.36
CA ASP A 108 -15.24 -5.39 7.99
C ASP A 108 -16.47 -6.30 7.93
N GLY A 109 -16.58 -7.26 8.86
CA GLY A 109 -17.75 -8.13 8.98
C GLY A 109 -19.03 -7.35 9.26
N VAL A 110 -19.02 -6.40 10.22
CA VAL A 110 -20.19 -5.54 10.47
C VAL A 110 -20.54 -4.70 9.23
N LEU A 111 -19.54 -4.07 8.60
CA LEU A 111 -19.74 -3.26 7.40
C LEU A 111 -20.44 -4.06 6.29
N LYS A 112 -20.00 -5.30 6.06
CA LYS A 112 -20.57 -6.19 5.04
C LYS A 112 -21.97 -6.66 5.42
N ASP A 113 -22.13 -7.18 6.64
CA ASP A 113 -23.35 -7.85 7.07
C ASP A 113 -24.52 -6.89 7.26
N LYS A 114 -24.25 -5.64 7.69
CA LYS A 114 -25.31 -4.66 8.03
C LYS A 114 -25.45 -3.50 7.04
N TYR A 115 -24.38 -3.11 6.35
CA TYR A 115 -24.36 -1.86 5.58
C TYR A 115 -24.06 -2.05 4.09
N GLY A 116 -23.72 -3.27 3.65
CA GLY A 116 -23.45 -3.55 2.24
C GLY A 116 -22.20 -2.86 1.69
N THR A 117 -21.25 -2.50 2.55
CA THR A 117 -19.94 -1.92 2.24
C THR A 117 -18.84 -2.76 2.88
N ASP A 118 -17.58 -2.46 2.62
CA ASP A 118 -16.43 -3.12 3.26
C ASP A 118 -15.48 -2.10 3.89
N PHE A 119 -14.51 -2.62 4.67
CA PHE A 119 -13.52 -1.80 5.34
C PHE A 119 -12.65 -0.99 4.37
N GLU A 120 -12.26 -1.57 3.23
CA GLU A 120 -11.42 -0.87 2.25
C GLU A 120 -12.16 0.33 1.65
N SER A 121 -13.44 0.19 1.30
CA SER A 121 -14.28 1.28 0.79
C SER A 121 -14.46 2.40 1.81
N ALA A 122 -14.72 2.03 3.07
CA ALA A 122 -14.81 2.99 4.17
C ALA A 122 -13.47 3.72 4.39
N PHE A 123 -12.36 2.97 4.40
CA PHE A 123 -11.03 3.54 4.63
C PHE A 123 -10.57 4.45 3.48
N LYS A 124 -10.86 4.10 2.22
CA LYS A 124 -10.65 4.99 1.06
C LYS A 124 -11.37 6.32 1.21
N ARG A 125 -12.64 6.27 1.63
CA ARG A 125 -13.44 7.48 1.83
C ARG A 125 -12.92 8.29 3.02
N PHE A 126 -12.52 7.63 4.10
CA PHE A 126 -11.93 8.26 5.28
C PHE A 126 -10.65 9.06 4.95
N VAL A 127 -9.67 8.43 4.31
CA VAL A 127 -8.40 9.10 3.97
C VAL A 127 -8.63 10.24 2.98
N ALA A 128 -9.54 10.09 2.02
CA ALA A 128 -9.89 11.17 1.10
C ALA A 128 -10.53 12.36 1.85
N LEU A 129 -11.45 12.08 2.77
CA LEU A 129 -12.12 13.13 3.54
C LEU A 129 -11.15 13.92 4.41
N ASN A 130 -10.13 13.27 4.96
CA ASN A 130 -9.13 13.92 5.83
C ASN A 130 -8.27 14.97 5.12
N ALA A 131 -8.17 14.92 3.77
CA ALA A 131 -7.49 15.96 2.98
C ALA A 131 -8.15 17.34 3.16
N VAL A 132 -9.45 17.33 3.47
CA VAL A 132 -10.34 18.48 3.60
C VAL A 132 -11.14 18.39 4.90
N ALA A 133 -10.55 17.79 5.95
CA ALA A 133 -11.24 17.63 7.22
C ALA A 133 -11.65 18.96 7.85
N ASP A 134 -11.02 20.07 7.50
CA ASP A 134 -11.37 21.43 7.91
C ASP A 134 -12.59 22.02 7.17
N ILE A 135 -13.03 21.40 6.08
CA ILE A 135 -14.28 21.77 5.42
C ILE A 135 -15.46 21.24 6.26
N GLY A 136 -16.34 22.14 6.70
CA GLY A 136 -17.47 21.78 7.56
C GLY A 136 -18.58 20.97 6.87
N TYR A 137 -19.46 20.38 7.69
CA TYR A 137 -20.56 19.50 7.27
C TYR A 137 -21.47 20.04 6.16
N THR A 138 -21.81 21.33 6.17
CA THR A 138 -22.68 21.94 5.14
C THR A 138 -22.09 21.89 3.73
N LYS A 139 -20.79 21.62 3.61
CA LYS A 139 -20.03 21.47 2.37
C LYS A 139 -19.54 20.03 2.13
N GLY A 140 -20.08 19.07 2.89
CA GLY A 140 -19.81 17.65 2.75
C GLY A 140 -18.66 17.10 3.60
N GLY A 141 -18.11 17.88 4.53
CA GLY A 141 -17.07 17.41 5.45
C GLY A 141 -17.57 17.02 6.84
N TYR A 142 -16.69 17.01 7.84
CA TYR A 142 -17.07 16.70 9.22
C TYR A 142 -17.81 17.87 9.87
N GLU A 143 -18.72 17.59 10.81
CA GLU A 143 -19.43 18.63 11.58
C GLU A 143 -18.46 19.56 12.32
N GLU A 144 -17.50 18.96 13.01
CA GLU A 144 -16.53 19.67 13.85
C GLU A 144 -15.16 19.87 13.18
N GLY A 145 -15.07 19.51 11.91
CA GLY A 145 -13.90 19.63 11.05
C GLY A 145 -13.11 20.94 11.19
N PRO A 146 -13.78 22.11 11.11
CA PRO A 146 -13.13 23.42 11.22
C PRO A 146 -12.33 23.66 12.51
N TYR A 147 -12.52 22.85 13.56
CA TYR A 147 -11.87 23.03 14.85
C TYR A 147 -10.56 22.25 15.03
N TYR A 148 -10.42 21.06 14.41
CA TYR A 148 -9.20 20.26 14.50
C TYR A 148 -8.30 20.32 13.25
N GLY A 149 -8.81 20.83 12.12
CA GLY A 149 -8.05 21.10 10.91
C GLY A 149 -8.03 19.95 9.90
N SER A 150 -7.14 20.04 8.91
CA SER A 150 -6.94 19.04 7.85
C SER A 150 -5.62 18.28 7.98
N ALA A 151 -5.53 17.15 7.26
CA ALA A 151 -4.33 16.33 7.26
C ALA A 151 -3.11 17.10 6.74
N ALA A 152 -1.96 16.88 7.38
CA ALA A 152 -0.73 17.55 7.01
C ALA A 152 -0.31 17.20 5.57
N VAL A 153 -0.03 18.25 4.80
CA VAL A 153 0.44 18.13 3.42
C VAL A 153 1.88 17.61 3.42
N THR A 154 2.08 16.43 2.85
CA THR A 154 3.39 15.79 2.70
C THR A 154 4.26 16.56 1.70
N LYS A 155 3.68 17.03 0.60
CA LYS A 155 4.36 17.84 -0.43
C LYS A 155 3.35 18.68 -1.21
N TYR A 156 3.76 19.87 -1.63
CA TYR A 156 2.95 20.74 -2.49
C TYR A 156 3.66 21.03 -3.81
N HIS A 157 2.88 21.33 -4.86
CA HIS A 157 3.36 21.72 -6.18
C HIS A 157 2.49 22.84 -6.76
N SER A 158 3.13 23.83 -7.38
CA SER A 158 2.47 24.93 -8.09
C SER A 158 3.09 25.20 -9.47
N GLU A 159 4.06 24.37 -9.89
CA GLU A 159 4.75 24.46 -11.18
C GLU A 159 4.62 23.13 -11.92
N TYR A 160 4.34 23.18 -13.22
CA TYR A 160 4.04 22.00 -14.05
C TYR A 160 4.73 22.09 -15.42
N PRO A 161 5.12 20.95 -16.02
CA PRO A 161 5.06 19.60 -15.45
C PRO A 161 6.17 19.40 -14.40
N PHE A 162 5.93 18.52 -13.43
CA PHE A 162 7.02 17.97 -12.62
C PHE A 162 7.04 16.45 -12.78
N MET A 163 8.25 15.91 -12.81
CA MET A 163 8.50 14.50 -13.08
C MET A 163 9.28 13.88 -11.91
N LEU A 164 8.95 12.63 -11.59
CA LEU A 164 9.65 11.74 -10.67
C LEU A 164 9.76 12.27 -9.23
N SER A 165 8.62 12.57 -8.60
CA SER A 165 8.60 12.79 -7.15
C SER A 165 8.48 11.47 -6.41
N GLU A 166 9.53 11.12 -5.65
CA GLU A 166 9.54 9.98 -4.72
C GLU A 166 9.07 10.42 -3.32
N ILE A 167 8.23 9.61 -2.69
CA ILE A 167 8.01 9.61 -1.24
C ILE A 167 8.44 8.25 -0.70
N SER A 168 9.34 8.26 0.30
CA SER A 168 9.96 7.05 0.86
C SER A 168 10.41 7.27 2.31
N GLY A 169 10.83 6.19 2.97
CA GLY A 169 11.25 6.19 4.38
C GLY A 169 10.10 6.58 5.31
N ASP A 170 10.42 7.29 6.38
CA ASP A 170 9.44 7.66 7.43
C ASP A 170 8.33 8.60 6.95
N LYS A 171 8.47 9.20 5.75
CA LYS A 171 7.43 10.04 5.15
C LYS A 171 6.40 9.26 4.34
N ALA A 172 6.73 8.02 3.98
CA ALA A 172 5.82 7.14 3.25
C ALA A 172 4.77 6.56 4.20
N PRO A 173 3.59 6.19 3.69
CA PRO A 173 2.53 5.66 4.52
C PRO A 173 2.89 4.24 5.01
N GLN A 174 2.65 4.01 6.29
CA GLN A 174 2.56 2.68 6.89
C GLN A 174 1.27 1.99 6.43
N GLN A 175 1.12 0.71 6.76
CA GLN A 175 -0.15 0.01 6.60
C GLN A 175 -1.28 0.79 7.30
N LEU A 176 -2.42 1.01 6.64
CA LEU A 176 -3.49 1.87 7.14
C LEU A 176 -3.06 3.31 7.44
N GLY A 177 -2.01 3.79 6.77
CA GLY A 177 -1.60 5.18 6.73
C GLY A 177 -1.82 5.80 5.34
N SER A 178 -1.68 7.12 5.25
CA SER A 178 -1.92 7.92 4.05
C SER A 178 -0.95 9.10 3.92
N ASN A 179 -0.86 9.66 2.72
CA ASN A 179 -0.17 10.93 2.50
C ASN A 179 -1.07 11.91 1.76
N TYR A 180 -0.68 13.19 1.73
CA TYR A 180 -1.46 14.25 1.10
C TYR A 180 -0.53 15.10 0.24
N ILE A 181 -0.67 14.98 -1.08
CA ILE A 181 0.11 15.77 -2.05
C ILE A 181 -0.80 16.85 -2.63
N LEU A 182 -0.47 18.12 -2.39
CA LEU A 182 -1.27 19.26 -2.81
C LEU A 182 -0.80 19.82 -4.16
N PHE A 183 -1.73 19.98 -5.09
CA PHE A 183 -1.55 20.59 -6.41
C PHE A 183 -2.30 21.92 -6.46
N ILE A 184 -1.58 23.00 -6.75
CA ILE A 184 -2.12 24.36 -6.86
C ILE A 184 -2.06 24.80 -8.33
N PRO A 185 -3.17 25.22 -8.95
CA PRO A 185 -3.18 25.71 -10.33
C PRO A 185 -2.18 26.85 -10.55
N PRO A 186 -1.44 26.88 -11.68
CA PRO A 186 -0.52 27.97 -11.98
C PRO A 186 -1.24 29.27 -12.32
N ASP A 187 -2.51 29.19 -12.74
CA ASP A 187 -3.38 30.29 -13.11
C ASP A 187 -4.86 29.91 -12.90
N ASN A 188 -5.77 30.83 -13.24
CA ASN A 188 -7.22 30.60 -13.15
C ASN A 188 -7.83 30.12 -14.49
N ASN A 189 -7.02 29.61 -15.42
CA ASN A 189 -7.52 29.05 -16.68
C ASN A 189 -8.13 27.66 -16.46
N ASP A 190 -8.84 27.19 -17.47
CA ASP A 190 -9.35 25.81 -17.52
C ASP A 190 -8.23 24.86 -17.94
N ASN A 191 -7.41 24.42 -16.98
CA ASN A 191 -6.38 23.43 -17.25
C ASN A 191 -6.91 22.02 -16.97
N ASN A 192 -6.40 21.05 -17.71
CA ASN A 192 -6.58 19.64 -17.41
C ASN A 192 -5.35 19.11 -16.66
N LEU A 193 -5.47 18.83 -15.36
CA LEU A 193 -4.40 18.26 -14.54
C LEU A 193 -4.36 16.73 -14.73
N VAL A 194 -3.23 16.21 -15.17
CA VAL A 194 -2.98 14.77 -15.28
C VAL A 194 -2.02 14.34 -14.19
N ILE A 195 -2.47 13.40 -13.35
CA ILE A 195 -1.69 12.81 -12.26
C ILE A 195 -1.38 11.35 -12.62
N GLU A 196 -0.12 10.97 -12.55
CA GLU A 196 0.32 9.59 -12.67
C GLU A 196 0.78 9.11 -11.30
N PHE A 197 0.21 8.03 -10.79
CA PHE A 197 0.59 7.39 -9.53
C PHE A 197 1.29 6.06 -9.80
N ASN A 198 2.31 5.75 -9.00
CA ASN A 198 3.07 4.53 -9.15
C ASN A 198 3.56 4.03 -7.78
N GLY A 199 2.75 3.19 -7.13
CA GLY A 199 3.05 2.61 -5.83
C GLY A 199 4.09 1.49 -5.87
N ALA A 200 4.68 1.17 -4.73
CA ALA A 200 5.46 -0.05 -4.58
C ALA A 200 4.60 -1.29 -4.88
N ASP A 201 5.15 -2.21 -5.68
CA ASP A 201 4.44 -3.42 -6.09
C ASP A 201 4.05 -4.31 -4.89
N SER A 202 3.00 -5.11 -5.07
CA SER A 202 2.43 -6.03 -4.06
C SER A 202 1.82 -5.37 -2.85
N ILE A 203 1.93 -4.06 -2.70
CA ILE A 203 1.25 -3.31 -1.67
C ILE A 203 -0.20 -3.06 -2.13
N ASN A 204 -1.13 -3.16 -1.18
CA ASN A 204 -2.52 -2.86 -1.45
C ASN A 204 -2.72 -1.34 -1.40
N TRP A 205 -2.58 -0.66 -2.54
CA TRP A 205 -2.73 0.78 -2.62
C TRP A 205 -4.18 1.18 -2.87
N ALA A 206 -4.60 2.24 -2.19
CA ALA A 206 -5.62 3.15 -2.68
C ALA A 206 -4.95 4.45 -3.15
N SER A 207 -5.52 5.07 -4.18
CA SER A 207 -5.07 6.37 -4.67
C SER A 207 -6.30 7.21 -4.98
N MET A 208 -6.61 8.12 -4.07
CA MET A 208 -7.76 9.02 -4.20
C MET A 208 -7.30 10.37 -4.71
N VAL A 209 -8.20 11.09 -5.38
CA VAL A 209 -8.03 12.51 -5.69
C VAL A 209 -9.17 13.32 -5.10
N VAL A 210 -8.84 14.41 -4.45
CA VAL A 210 -9.81 15.31 -3.78
C VAL A 210 -9.69 16.67 -4.42
N MET A 211 -10.76 17.17 -5.00
CA MET A 211 -10.76 18.40 -5.81
C MET A 211 -11.58 19.47 -5.10
N VAL A 212 -10.92 20.50 -4.58
CA VAL A 212 -11.56 21.57 -3.80
C VAL A 212 -12.13 22.61 -4.74
N ARG A 213 -13.44 22.85 -4.66
CA ARG A 213 -14.12 23.77 -5.57
C ARG A 213 -13.80 25.22 -5.26
N ARG A 214 -13.63 26.01 -6.32
CA ARG A 214 -13.29 27.43 -6.26
C ARG A 214 -14.46 28.29 -5.77
N ASP A 215 -15.69 27.88 -6.05
CA ASP A 215 -16.95 28.51 -5.60
C ASP A 215 -17.24 28.28 -4.10
N GLU A 216 -16.34 27.56 -3.41
CA GLU A 216 -16.44 27.22 -2.00
C GLU A 216 -17.67 26.38 -1.63
N THR A 217 -18.33 25.72 -2.59
CA THR A 217 -19.49 24.86 -2.30
C THR A 217 -19.12 23.49 -1.75
N GLY A 218 -17.82 23.17 -1.68
CA GLY A 218 -17.29 21.91 -1.14
C GLY A 218 -16.17 21.36 -1.99
N PHE A 219 -16.17 20.04 -2.15
CA PHE A 219 -15.13 19.29 -2.85
C PHE A 219 -15.72 18.05 -3.52
N ASP A 220 -15.04 17.56 -4.53
CA ASP A 220 -15.35 16.30 -5.21
C ASP A 220 -14.26 15.28 -4.87
N ILE A 221 -14.61 13.99 -4.88
CA ILE A 221 -13.67 12.87 -4.61
C ILE A 221 -13.78 11.84 -5.73
N GLU A 222 -12.65 11.49 -6.30
CA GLU A 222 -12.54 10.41 -7.29
C GLU A 222 -11.39 9.45 -6.92
N GLU A 223 -11.35 8.28 -7.55
CA GLU A 223 -10.30 7.28 -7.36
C GLU A 223 -9.47 7.14 -8.65
N ILE A 224 -8.15 7.14 -8.52
CA ILE A 224 -7.26 6.75 -9.61
C ILE A 224 -7.34 5.23 -9.74
N ASN A 225 -7.86 4.76 -10.87
CA ASN A 225 -7.92 3.33 -11.17
C ASN A 225 -6.50 2.76 -11.30
N LEU A 226 -6.10 1.96 -10.31
CA LEU A 226 -4.79 1.33 -10.29
C LEU A 226 -4.82 -0.04 -10.98
N ASP A 227 -3.78 -0.31 -11.77
CA ASP A 227 -3.55 -1.64 -12.30
C ASP A 227 -3.29 -2.63 -11.15
N SER A 228 -4.15 -3.64 -11.02
CA SER A 228 -4.06 -4.64 -9.95
C SER A 228 -2.74 -5.43 -9.91
N SER A 229 -2.01 -5.49 -11.03
CA SER A 229 -0.72 -6.17 -11.13
C SER A 229 0.43 -5.24 -10.75
N TYR A 230 0.36 -3.96 -11.08
CA TYR A 230 1.51 -3.05 -10.99
C TYR A 230 1.36 -1.89 -9.99
N GLY A 231 0.15 -1.67 -9.45
CA GLY A 231 -0.11 -0.61 -8.48
C GLY A 231 0.10 0.81 -9.02
N ASN A 232 0.03 0.96 -10.35
CA ASN A 232 0.17 2.24 -11.03
C ASN A 232 -1.12 2.61 -11.76
N GLY A 233 -1.37 3.89 -11.93
CA GLY A 233 -2.54 4.41 -12.60
C GLY A 233 -2.33 5.85 -13.00
N CYS A 234 -3.25 6.35 -13.81
CA CYS A 234 -3.26 7.73 -14.22
C CYS A 234 -4.69 8.27 -14.15
N HIS A 235 -4.83 9.54 -13.82
CA HIS A 235 -6.11 10.23 -13.72
C HIS A 235 -6.02 11.64 -14.30
N SER A 236 -7.09 12.09 -14.95
CA SER A 236 -7.19 13.39 -15.61
C SER A 236 -8.31 14.20 -14.96
N ILE A 237 -8.04 15.45 -14.64
CA ILE A 237 -8.94 16.34 -13.90
C ILE A 237 -9.12 17.62 -14.71
N GLU A 238 -10.26 17.73 -15.38
CA GLU A 238 -10.66 18.96 -16.06
C GLU A 238 -11.05 20.04 -15.05
N GLY A 239 -10.94 21.30 -15.44
CA GLY A 239 -11.31 22.42 -14.59
C GLY A 239 -10.31 22.81 -13.51
N PHE A 240 -9.06 22.35 -13.60
CA PHE A 240 -7.99 22.70 -12.68
C PHE A 240 -7.55 24.16 -12.90
N GLY A 241 -7.96 25.05 -12.00
CA GLY A 241 -7.76 26.50 -12.13
C GLY A 241 -9.05 27.27 -12.27
N ASN A 242 -10.06 26.81 -13.02
CA ASN A 242 -11.34 27.54 -13.13
C ASN A 242 -12.41 27.03 -12.13
N LEU A 243 -12.58 25.71 -12.02
CA LEU A 243 -13.59 25.02 -11.21
C LEU A 243 -12.99 24.60 -9.88
N TYR A 244 -11.79 24.04 -9.92
CA TYR A 244 -11.05 23.59 -8.75
C TYR A 244 -9.90 24.54 -8.46
N LYS A 245 -9.82 25.01 -7.20
CA LYS A 245 -8.73 25.88 -6.75
C LYS A 245 -7.53 25.11 -6.23
N GLU A 246 -7.72 23.87 -5.80
CA GLU A 246 -6.72 22.99 -5.21
C GLU A 246 -7.12 21.54 -5.49
N VAL A 247 -6.14 20.66 -5.68
CA VAL A 247 -6.36 19.21 -5.85
C VAL A 247 -5.37 18.46 -4.97
N PHE A 248 -5.85 17.47 -4.21
CA PHE A 248 -5.00 16.55 -3.46
C PHE A 248 -4.90 15.21 -4.17
N LEU A 249 -3.70 14.65 -4.28
CA LEU A 249 -3.50 13.20 -4.43
C LEU A 249 -3.32 12.59 -3.05
N VAL A 250 -4.13 11.60 -2.73
CA VAL A 250 -4.17 10.91 -1.43
C VAL A 250 -3.87 9.42 -1.63
N PRO A 251 -2.59 9.03 -1.64
CA PRO A 251 -2.22 7.62 -1.65
C PRO A 251 -2.29 7.06 -0.22
N ALA A 252 -2.84 5.87 -0.09
CA ALA A 252 -2.95 5.17 1.18
C ALA A 252 -2.64 3.68 1.02
N VAL A 253 -2.07 3.07 2.06
CA VAL A 253 -1.85 1.63 2.10
C VAL A 253 -3.04 1.01 2.83
N LEU A 254 -3.82 0.19 2.12
CA LEU A 254 -4.91 -0.59 2.69
C LEU A 254 -4.34 -1.71 3.58
N ALA A 255 -5.21 -2.44 4.28
CA ALA A 255 -4.77 -3.50 5.19
C ALA A 255 -3.90 -4.55 4.45
N ASP A 256 -2.63 -4.69 4.87
CA ASP A 256 -1.68 -5.69 4.40
C ASP A 256 -0.88 -6.23 5.60
N THR A 257 -1.26 -7.39 6.10
CA THR A 257 -0.73 -8.01 7.33
C THR A 257 0.77 -8.37 7.27
N ASP A 258 1.39 -8.32 6.09
CA ASP A 258 2.80 -8.65 5.90
C ASP A 258 3.72 -7.40 5.88
N LEU A 259 3.15 -6.19 5.94
CA LEU A 259 3.92 -4.95 5.81
C LEU A 259 4.60 -4.60 7.15
N THR A 260 5.93 -4.61 7.17
CA THR A 260 6.70 -4.24 8.37
C THR A 260 7.33 -2.86 8.30
N GLU A 261 7.30 -2.21 7.14
CA GLU A 261 7.96 -0.92 6.86
C GLU A 261 7.05 -0.04 6.01
N PRO A 262 7.15 1.30 6.12
CA PRO A 262 6.47 2.23 5.22
C PRO A 262 6.69 1.93 3.73
N SER A 263 5.65 2.13 2.91
CA SER A 263 5.68 1.78 1.49
C SER A 263 5.92 2.99 0.60
N SER A 264 7.03 3.00 -0.14
CA SER A 264 7.33 4.10 -1.06
C SER A 264 6.43 4.11 -2.29
N TYR A 265 6.30 5.30 -2.89
CA TYR A 265 5.62 5.49 -4.17
C TYR A 265 6.22 6.67 -4.93
N ASN A 266 5.92 6.71 -6.21
CA ASN A 266 6.19 7.85 -7.08
C ASN A 266 4.90 8.44 -7.61
N TYR A 267 5.00 9.71 -7.99
CA TYR A 267 3.98 10.35 -8.80
C TYR A 267 4.57 11.43 -9.71
N ASN A 268 3.84 11.72 -10.79
CA ASN A 268 4.07 12.84 -11.69
C ASN A 268 2.80 13.66 -11.79
N ALA A 269 2.94 14.95 -12.14
CA ALA A 269 1.80 15.69 -12.65
C ALA A 269 2.17 16.65 -13.77
N SER A 270 1.24 16.81 -14.70
CA SER A 270 1.40 17.65 -15.88
C SER A 270 0.07 18.28 -16.29
N LEU A 271 0.12 19.36 -17.07
CA LEU A 271 -1.08 20.02 -17.58
C LEU A 271 -1.31 19.70 -19.05
N ASN A 272 -2.57 19.50 -19.41
CA ASN A 272 -3.04 19.34 -20.79
C ASN A 272 -2.30 18.22 -21.55
N SER A 273 -1.85 17.20 -20.84
CA SER A 273 -1.17 16.03 -21.40
C SER A 273 -2.15 14.87 -21.57
N LEU A 274 -1.71 13.81 -22.25
CA LEU A 274 -2.48 12.57 -22.34
C LEU A 274 -2.21 11.71 -21.12
N CYS A 275 -3.28 11.23 -20.50
CA CYS A 275 -3.21 10.21 -19.48
C CYS A 275 -2.90 8.85 -20.13
N ASP A 276 -1.69 8.33 -19.89
CA ASP A 276 -1.25 7.04 -20.43
C ASP A 276 -0.76 6.16 -19.28
N ASN A 277 -1.51 5.10 -18.97
CA ASN A 277 -1.15 4.14 -17.93
C ASN A 277 0.23 3.48 -18.18
N ASN A 278 0.74 3.51 -19.41
CA ASN A 278 2.09 3.03 -19.76
C ASN A 278 3.18 4.10 -19.56
N ARG A 279 2.87 5.39 -19.40
CA ARG A 279 3.88 6.44 -19.15
C ARG A 279 4.40 6.43 -17.72
N ALA A 280 3.56 6.06 -16.75
CA ALA A 280 4.00 5.74 -15.40
C ALA A 280 5.10 4.64 -15.36
N TYR A 281 5.20 3.85 -16.44
CA TYR A 281 6.19 2.79 -16.62
C TYR A 281 7.46 3.26 -17.37
N LEU A 282 7.37 4.23 -18.28
CA LEU A 282 8.38 4.48 -19.33
C LEU A 282 9.31 5.68 -19.09
N ILE A 283 9.09 6.51 -18.06
CA ILE A 283 9.79 7.80 -17.91
C ILE A 283 11.10 7.68 -17.08
N THR A 284 11.75 6.51 -17.05
CA THR A 284 13.11 6.40 -16.50
C THR A 284 14.23 6.66 -17.51
N ASP A 285 13.95 6.75 -18.81
CA ASP A 285 15.04 6.80 -19.83
C ASP A 285 15.21 8.13 -20.55
N THR A 286 14.78 9.26 -19.98
CA THR A 286 15.16 10.56 -20.54
C THR A 286 15.18 11.66 -19.48
N GLN A 287 16.22 11.67 -18.66
CA GLN A 287 17.20 12.75 -18.52
C GLN A 287 18.08 12.53 -17.27
N SER A 288 19.30 12.05 -17.52
CA SER A 288 20.55 12.33 -16.80
C SER A 288 20.50 12.58 -15.27
N GLY A 289 20.92 11.54 -14.52
CA GLY A 289 21.84 11.70 -13.38
C GLY A 289 21.27 11.37 -12.00
N SER A 290 21.71 10.23 -11.45
CA SER A 290 21.45 9.73 -10.08
C SER A 290 20.18 8.90 -9.86
N SER A 291 19.95 7.93 -10.73
CA SER A 291 19.01 6.82 -10.55
C SER A 291 19.60 5.73 -9.63
N ASN A 292 18.94 5.35 -8.52
CA ASN A 292 19.13 3.99 -7.97
C ASN A 292 18.13 3.44 -6.92
N SER A 293 17.07 4.14 -6.50
CA SER A 293 16.12 3.59 -5.50
C SER A 293 14.90 2.88 -6.12
N LEU A 294 14.21 3.50 -7.08
CA LEU A 294 12.84 3.10 -7.42
C LEU A 294 12.67 2.14 -8.59
N GLU A 295 13.63 2.08 -9.51
CA GLU A 295 13.56 1.17 -10.65
C GLU A 295 13.90 -0.27 -10.24
N ASN A 296 14.55 -0.48 -9.07
CA ASN A 296 15.16 -1.75 -8.68
C ASN A 296 14.21 -2.76 -8.02
N SER A 297 12.90 -2.48 -7.85
CA SER A 297 12.02 -3.31 -7.00
C SER A 297 11.02 -4.26 -7.71
N ARG A 298 10.85 -4.19 -9.04
CA ARG A 298 9.81 -4.96 -9.78
C ARG A 298 10.28 -6.24 -10.49
N CYS A 299 9.50 -7.32 -10.42
CA CYS A 299 9.71 -8.51 -11.26
C CYS A 299 8.68 -8.51 -12.41
N PHE A 300 8.91 -7.71 -13.44
CA PHE A 300 7.95 -7.45 -14.53
C PHE A 300 7.44 -8.70 -15.25
N ILE A 301 8.33 -9.59 -15.69
CA ILE A 301 7.95 -10.83 -16.39
C ILE A 301 7.15 -11.78 -15.48
N ALA A 302 7.55 -11.90 -14.22
CA ALA A 302 6.85 -12.76 -13.27
C ALA A 302 5.46 -12.19 -12.95
N THR A 303 5.37 -10.87 -12.77
CA THR A 303 4.11 -10.16 -12.50
C THR A 303 3.13 -10.34 -13.66
N ALA A 304 3.59 -10.13 -14.91
CA ALA A 304 2.79 -10.37 -16.12
C ALA A 304 2.36 -11.84 -16.27
N ALA A 305 3.25 -12.79 -15.96
CA ALA A 305 2.94 -14.21 -16.05
C ALA A 305 1.89 -14.64 -15.02
N PHE A 306 1.99 -14.17 -13.78
CA PHE A 306 1.09 -14.55 -12.69
C PHE A 306 -0.13 -13.64 -12.53
N ARG A 307 -0.23 -12.55 -13.32
CA ARG A 307 -1.32 -11.54 -13.27
C ARG A 307 -1.54 -10.93 -11.89
N SER A 308 -0.51 -10.91 -11.08
CA SER A 308 -0.58 -10.40 -9.73
C SER A 308 0.83 -10.23 -9.20
N SER A 309 1.19 -9.00 -8.84
CA SER A 309 2.40 -8.76 -8.06
C SER A 309 2.31 -9.41 -6.68
N LYS A 310 1.09 -9.57 -6.12
CA LYS A 310 0.84 -10.20 -4.81
C LYS A 310 0.98 -11.72 -4.82
N SER A 311 1.17 -12.35 -5.97
CA SER A 311 1.38 -13.79 -6.08
C SER A 311 2.54 -14.26 -5.17
N PRO A 312 2.37 -15.34 -4.37
CA PRO A 312 3.43 -15.89 -3.52
C PRO A 312 4.72 -16.19 -4.30
N TYR A 313 4.59 -16.59 -5.57
CA TYR A 313 5.72 -16.88 -6.45
C TYR A 313 6.54 -15.63 -6.81
N VAL A 314 5.85 -14.50 -7.04
CA VAL A 314 6.49 -13.21 -7.32
C VAL A 314 7.18 -12.70 -6.05
N LYS A 315 6.52 -12.82 -4.88
CA LYS A 315 7.12 -12.50 -3.57
C LYS A 315 8.41 -13.30 -3.31
N ILE A 316 8.45 -14.59 -3.66
CA ILE A 316 9.63 -15.46 -3.54
C ILE A 316 10.80 -14.94 -4.40
N LEU A 317 10.55 -14.63 -5.68
CA LEU A 317 11.59 -14.15 -6.58
C LEU A 317 12.17 -12.80 -6.15
N ARG A 318 11.32 -11.90 -5.63
CA ARG A 318 11.76 -10.60 -5.10
C ARG A 318 12.62 -10.74 -3.86
N LYS A 319 12.17 -11.52 -2.87
CA LYS A 319 12.97 -11.80 -1.66
C LYS A 319 14.32 -12.43 -2.01
N PHE A 320 14.37 -13.27 -3.05
CA PHE A 320 15.63 -13.85 -3.54
C PHE A 320 16.53 -12.79 -4.19
N ARG A 321 15.98 -11.92 -5.04
CA ARG A 321 16.71 -10.79 -5.62
C ARG A 321 17.32 -9.91 -4.53
N ASP A 322 16.53 -9.50 -3.56
CA ASP A 322 16.94 -8.52 -2.55
C ASP A 322 18.00 -9.09 -1.61
N LYS A 323 17.84 -10.35 -1.19
CA LYS A 323 18.75 -10.99 -0.23
C LYS A 323 20.01 -11.60 -0.87
N PHE A 324 19.97 -12.01 -2.14
CA PHE A 324 21.05 -12.77 -2.76
C PHE A 324 21.62 -12.15 -4.03
N LEU A 325 20.86 -11.39 -4.81
CA LEU A 325 21.36 -10.76 -6.04
C LEU A 325 21.90 -9.35 -5.80
N LEU A 326 21.13 -8.48 -5.14
CA LEU A 326 21.52 -7.08 -4.92
C LEU A 326 22.77 -6.90 -4.04
N PRO A 327 23.10 -7.76 -3.07
CA PRO A 327 24.36 -7.63 -2.32
C PRO A 327 25.61 -7.91 -3.17
N ASN A 328 25.48 -8.62 -4.29
CA ASN A 328 26.60 -9.10 -5.10
C ASN A 328 26.75 -8.30 -6.40
N ARG A 329 27.98 -7.92 -6.78
CA ARG A 329 28.25 -7.16 -8.02
C ARG A 329 27.73 -7.84 -9.28
N ILE A 330 27.88 -9.16 -9.36
CA ILE A 330 27.38 -9.98 -10.49
C ILE A 330 25.85 -9.99 -10.50
N GLY A 331 25.23 -10.15 -9.33
CA GLY A 331 23.78 -10.13 -9.18
C GLY A 331 23.18 -8.78 -9.57
N LYS A 332 23.80 -7.65 -9.19
CA LYS A 332 23.41 -6.31 -9.66
C LYS A 332 23.47 -6.19 -11.18
N GLY A 333 24.48 -6.75 -11.83
CA GLY A 333 24.58 -6.76 -13.30
C GLY A 333 23.45 -7.55 -13.96
N PHE A 334 23.13 -8.74 -13.44
CA PHE A 334 22.01 -9.55 -13.91
C PHE A 334 20.67 -8.83 -13.73
N VAL A 335 20.45 -8.25 -12.55
CA VAL A 335 19.29 -7.42 -12.26
C VAL A 335 19.20 -6.30 -13.29
N LYS A 336 20.24 -5.49 -13.47
CA LYS A 336 20.23 -4.38 -14.45
C LYS A 336 19.80 -4.84 -15.86
N PHE A 337 20.35 -5.95 -16.35
CA PHE A 337 19.96 -6.52 -17.64
C PHE A 337 18.50 -7.01 -17.68
N TYR A 338 18.03 -7.63 -16.59
CA TYR A 338 16.64 -8.03 -16.46
C TYR A 338 15.72 -6.82 -16.55
N TYR A 339 15.99 -5.74 -15.81
CA TYR A 339 15.17 -4.53 -15.83
C TYR A 339 15.20 -3.79 -17.16
N SER A 340 16.33 -3.80 -17.89
CA SER A 340 16.39 -3.18 -19.22
C SER A 340 15.59 -3.94 -20.29
N SER A 341 15.40 -5.25 -20.12
CA SER A 341 14.82 -6.11 -21.17
C SER A 341 13.40 -6.58 -20.86
N SER A 342 13.04 -6.65 -19.58
CA SER A 342 11.76 -7.18 -19.11
C SER A 342 10.51 -6.34 -19.42
N PRO A 343 10.54 -4.99 -19.53
CA PRO A 343 9.38 -4.19 -19.92
C PRO A 343 8.63 -4.65 -21.16
N SER A 344 9.35 -4.73 -22.28
CA SER A 344 8.75 -5.06 -23.57
C SER A 344 8.22 -6.49 -23.59
N ILE A 345 8.88 -7.39 -22.84
CA ILE A 345 8.47 -8.78 -22.70
C ILE A 345 7.20 -8.88 -21.84
N ALA A 346 7.13 -8.15 -20.72
CA ALA A 346 5.96 -8.12 -19.85
C ALA A 346 4.72 -7.60 -20.59
N ASN A 347 4.85 -6.47 -21.30
CA ASN A 347 3.78 -5.91 -22.13
C ASN A 347 3.27 -6.89 -23.20
N PHE A 348 4.16 -7.70 -23.79
CA PHE A 348 3.75 -8.74 -24.74
C PHE A 348 2.97 -9.86 -24.07
N ILE A 349 3.38 -10.28 -22.86
CA ILE A 349 2.73 -11.34 -22.10
C ILE A 349 1.32 -10.93 -21.65
N ASP A 350 1.14 -9.68 -21.22
CA ASP A 350 -0.17 -9.18 -20.77
C ASP A 350 -1.18 -9.12 -21.91
N ARG A 351 -0.72 -8.75 -23.12
CA ARG A 351 -1.57 -8.71 -24.32
C ARG A 351 -1.96 -10.11 -24.83
N HIS A 352 -1.23 -11.16 -24.45
CA HIS A 352 -1.45 -12.52 -24.94
C HIS A 352 -1.60 -13.51 -23.78
N PRO A 353 -2.82 -13.71 -23.25
CA PRO A 353 -3.11 -14.65 -22.16
C PRO A 353 -2.52 -16.06 -22.34
N SER A 354 -2.45 -16.56 -23.57
CA SER A 354 -1.90 -17.88 -23.90
C SER A 354 -0.39 -18.02 -23.65
N THR A 355 0.35 -16.91 -23.60
CA THR A 355 1.80 -16.89 -23.32
C THR A 355 2.13 -16.97 -21.83
N GLN A 356 1.14 -16.75 -20.96
CA GLN A 356 1.36 -16.76 -19.51
C GLN A 356 1.69 -18.16 -18.99
N ILE A 357 1.03 -19.20 -19.50
CA ILE A 357 1.26 -20.60 -19.11
C ILE A 357 2.70 -21.04 -19.37
N PRO A 358 3.26 -20.91 -20.59
CA PRO A 358 4.65 -21.30 -20.83
C PRO A 358 5.63 -20.47 -20.01
N VAL A 359 5.38 -19.16 -19.82
CA VAL A 359 6.24 -18.33 -18.97
C VAL A 359 6.21 -18.78 -17.50
N ARG A 360 5.05 -19.15 -16.95
CA ARG A 360 4.94 -19.73 -15.61
C ARG A 360 5.78 -21.00 -15.50
N VAL A 361 5.66 -21.92 -16.45
CA VAL A 361 6.43 -23.17 -16.46
C VAL A 361 7.93 -22.91 -16.50
N ILE A 362 8.38 -21.94 -17.31
CA ILE A 362 9.78 -21.53 -17.41
C ILE A 362 10.28 -20.91 -16.09
N LEU A 363 9.44 -20.16 -15.39
CA LEU A 363 9.80 -19.52 -14.12
C LEU A 363 9.81 -20.50 -12.93
N MET A 364 9.06 -21.60 -12.99
CA MET A 364 8.91 -22.53 -11.86
C MET A 364 10.24 -23.09 -11.31
N PRO A 365 11.21 -23.53 -12.14
CA PRO A 365 12.53 -23.95 -11.64
C PRO A 365 13.26 -22.83 -10.89
N ALA A 366 13.21 -21.60 -11.41
CA ALA A 366 13.85 -20.45 -10.77
C ALA A 366 13.16 -20.08 -9.43
N ILE A 367 11.83 -20.15 -9.39
CA ILE A 367 11.04 -19.95 -8.17
C ILE A 367 11.39 -21.00 -7.12
N PHE A 368 11.50 -22.27 -7.53
CA PHE A 368 11.84 -23.36 -6.61
C PHE A 368 13.25 -23.20 -6.04
N ILE A 369 14.23 -22.84 -6.87
CA ILE A 369 15.59 -22.52 -6.41
C ILE A 369 15.56 -21.34 -5.44
N ALA A 370 14.90 -20.24 -5.80
CA ALA A 370 14.75 -19.06 -4.95
C ALA A 370 14.12 -19.43 -3.59
N PHE A 371 13.07 -20.25 -3.59
CA PHE A 371 12.41 -20.74 -2.39
C PHE A 371 13.37 -21.53 -1.49
N ILE A 372 14.12 -22.49 -2.04
CA ILE A 372 15.15 -23.23 -1.28
C ILE A 372 16.14 -22.25 -0.66
N PHE A 373 16.67 -21.31 -1.43
CA PHE A 373 17.66 -20.36 -0.92
C PHE A 373 17.15 -19.49 0.22
N ILE A 374 15.87 -19.09 0.18
CA ILE A 374 15.26 -18.26 1.21
C ILE A 374 14.93 -19.06 2.47
N LYS A 375 14.37 -20.27 2.32
CA LYS A 375 13.82 -21.06 3.43
C LYS A 375 14.82 -22.01 4.09
N THR A 376 15.96 -22.30 3.46
CA THR A 376 16.98 -23.19 4.03
C THR A 376 18.07 -22.45 4.78
N THR A 377 18.52 -23.02 5.89
CA THR A 377 19.67 -22.56 6.66
C THR A 377 20.98 -22.90 5.95
N VAL A 378 22.09 -22.30 6.40
CA VAL A 378 23.43 -22.60 5.84
C VAL A 378 23.79 -24.08 6.01
N ILE A 379 23.39 -24.69 7.13
CA ILE A 379 23.66 -26.11 7.45
C ILE A 379 22.90 -27.02 6.48
N GLU A 380 21.62 -26.77 6.24
CA GLU A 380 20.82 -27.54 5.28
C GLU A 380 21.35 -27.43 3.84
N LYS A 381 21.85 -26.24 3.45
CA LYS A 381 22.50 -26.04 2.16
C LYS A 381 23.78 -26.87 2.02
N LEU A 382 24.59 -26.96 3.06
CA LEU A 382 25.80 -27.79 3.08
C LEU A 382 25.47 -29.29 3.00
N LEU A 383 24.41 -29.74 3.66
CA LEU A 383 23.94 -31.13 3.59
C LEU A 383 23.43 -31.50 2.18
N LEU A 384 22.66 -30.62 1.54
CA LEU A 384 22.21 -30.81 0.15
C LEU A 384 23.39 -30.87 -0.83
N LEU A 385 24.40 -30.00 -0.65
CA LEU A 385 25.61 -30.01 -1.46
C LEU A 385 26.39 -31.32 -1.29
N LEU A 386 26.54 -31.81 -0.06
CA LEU A 386 27.19 -33.08 0.25
C LEU A 386 26.45 -34.25 -0.42
N LEU A 387 25.12 -34.28 -0.35
CA LEU A 387 24.29 -35.30 -1.00
C LEU A 387 24.49 -35.34 -2.52
N LEU A 388 24.52 -34.16 -3.17
CA LEU A 388 24.75 -34.07 -4.63
C LEU A 388 26.16 -34.54 -5.03
N VAL A 389 27.17 -34.25 -4.22
CA VAL A 389 28.55 -34.72 -4.44
C VAL A 389 28.63 -36.24 -4.30
N LEU A 390 28.00 -36.81 -3.26
CA LEU A 390 27.94 -38.26 -3.05
C LEU A 390 27.20 -38.96 -4.21
N LEU A 391 26.07 -38.40 -4.67
CA LEU A 391 25.31 -38.91 -5.81
C LEU A 391 26.16 -38.90 -7.09
N LYS A 392 26.90 -37.82 -7.34
CA LYS A 392 27.82 -37.70 -8.48
C LYS A 392 28.95 -38.73 -8.41
N ILE A 393 29.53 -38.95 -7.23
CA ILE A 393 30.57 -39.97 -7.02
C ILE A 393 30.00 -41.38 -7.27
N MET A 394 28.78 -41.67 -6.80
CA MET A 394 28.12 -42.94 -7.04
C MET A 394 27.81 -43.16 -8.53
N LEU A 395 27.33 -42.14 -9.25
CA LEU A 395 27.09 -42.20 -10.69
C LEU A 395 28.39 -42.35 -11.49
N TYR A 396 29.46 -41.65 -11.10
CA TYR A 396 30.78 -41.76 -11.72
C TYR A 396 31.40 -43.16 -11.53
N ARG A 397 31.21 -43.77 -10.36
CA ARG A 397 31.64 -45.15 -10.08
C ARG A 397 30.83 -46.22 -10.82
N ARG A 398 29.67 -45.87 -11.39
CA ARG A 398 28.77 -46.80 -12.11
C ARG A 398 29.12 -46.97 -13.59
N PHE A 399 30.05 -46.20 -14.15
CA PHE A 399 30.56 -46.34 -15.52
C PHE A 399 32.02 -46.88 -15.54
N PRO A 400 32.24 -48.19 -15.62
CA PRO A 400 33.59 -48.74 -15.77
C PRO A 400 34.16 -48.44 -17.17
N ARG A 401 35.39 -47.92 -17.24
CA ARG A 401 36.18 -47.77 -18.48
C ARG A 401 36.41 -49.16 -19.10
N LYS A 402 35.90 -49.42 -20.30
CA LYS A 402 36.32 -50.61 -21.09
C LYS A 402 37.78 -50.42 -21.51
N ALA A 403 38.68 -51.24 -20.98
CA ALA A 403 40.07 -51.32 -21.44
C ALA A 403 40.12 -52.08 -22.79
N HIS A 404 40.70 -51.45 -23.81
CA HIS A 404 40.91 -52.04 -25.13
C HIS A 404 42.25 -52.81 -25.11
N GLN A 405 42.20 -54.14 -25.15
CA GLN A 405 43.39 -54.99 -25.36
C GLN A 405 43.79 -54.94 -26.84
N LEU A 406 45.02 -54.48 -27.11
CA LEU A 406 45.70 -54.60 -28.40
C LEU A 406 46.16 -56.06 -28.60
N THR A 407 45.57 -56.76 -29.58
CA THR A 407 46.12 -57.99 -30.15
C THR A 407 46.85 -57.66 -31.45
N ILE A 408 48.17 -57.82 -31.44
CA ILE A 408 49.04 -57.82 -32.63
C ILE A 408 49.00 -59.24 -33.22
N PRO A 409 48.65 -59.43 -34.51
CA PRO A 409 48.82 -60.73 -35.15
C PRO A 409 50.31 -60.99 -35.44
N LYS A 410 50.79 -62.17 -35.03
CA LYS A 410 52.06 -62.75 -35.48
C LYS A 410 51.87 -63.30 -36.90
N ASN A 411 52.82 -63.02 -37.78
CA ASN A 411 53.26 -63.99 -38.79
C ASN A 411 54.23 -64.97 -38.15
#